data_AF-X1I830-F1
#
_entry.id   AF-X1I830-F1
#
_cell.length_a   1.000
_cell.length_b   1.000
_cell.length_c   1.000
_cell.angle_alpha   90.00
_cell.angle_beta   90.00
_cell.angle_gamma   90.00
#
_symmetry.space_group_name_H-M   'P 1'
#
loop_
_entity.id
_entity.type
_entity.pdbx_description
1 polymer ?
#
loop_
_entity_poly.entity_id
_entity_poly.type
_entity_poly.pdbx_seq_one_letter_code
_entity_poly.pdbx_strand_id
1 'polypeptide(L)'
;VITYIHIGSERTGFPSVLNQYDVVITSYSTLIRDMPIISMISWDIVVLDEAQAIKTPETERTKAVKEIKRRISIAVTGTPVENRLTDLWSIMDFAIPDLLGERSEFESYFENDVGGAQFLEPLVRPVILRRRINEVAKDLPERIDIPQAILMPLTLAKEYENIRQKTIVNYMVCTS
;
A
#
# COMPACT_ATOMS: atom_id res chain seq x y z
N VAL A 1 -17.30 -21.32 -2.03
CA VAL A 1 -16.39 -20.22 -2.40
C VAL A 1 -15.59 -20.65 -3.60
N ILE A 2 -16.04 -20.24 -4.78
CA ILE A 2 -15.31 -20.39 -6.04
C ILE A 2 -14.55 -19.10 -6.31
N THR A 3 -13.28 -19.22 -6.66
CA THR A 3 -12.35 -18.09 -6.79
C THR A 3 -11.79 -18.01 -8.20
N TYR A 4 -11.67 -16.79 -8.72
CA TYR A 4 -11.06 -16.50 -10.01
C TYR A 4 -9.82 -15.63 -9.84
N ILE A 5 -8.72 -16.00 -10.49
CA ILE A 5 -7.48 -15.23 -10.51
C ILE A 5 -7.42 -14.45 -11.82
N HIS A 6 -7.70 -13.15 -11.75
CA HIS A 6 -7.73 -12.25 -12.89
C HIS A 6 -6.36 -11.58 -13.07
N ILE A 7 -5.35 -12.34 -13.51
CA ILE A 7 -3.97 -11.85 -13.69
C ILE A 7 -3.34 -12.50 -14.93
N GLY A 8 -2.50 -11.76 -15.66
CA GLY A 8 -1.68 -12.33 -16.74
C GLY A 8 -2.51 -12.86 -17.92
N SER A 9 -2.26 -14.10 -18.33
CA SER A 9 -3.01 -14.80 -19.40
C SER A 9 -4.42 -15.19 -18.97
N GLU A 10 -4.66 -15.31 -17.67
CA GLU A 10 -5.94 -15.77 -17.10
C GLU A 10 -6.97 -14.63 -16.99
N ARG A 11 -6.73 -13.50 -17.64
CA ARG A 11 -7.64 -12.36 -17.65
C ARG A 11 -8.82 -12.62 -18.59
N THR A 12 -10.02 -12.35 -18.12
CA THR A 12 -11.22 -12.34 -18.96
C THR A 12 -11.48 -10.95 -19.54
N GLY A 13 -12.00 -10.88 -20.77
CA GLY A 13 -12.54 -9.64 -21.35
C GLY A 13 -14.02 -9.42 -21.04
N PHE A 14 -14.66 -10.34 -20.32
CA PHE A 14 -16.11 -10.38 -20.13
C PHE A 14 -16.49 -10.25 -18.64
N PRO A 15 -17.22 -9.21 -18.25
CA PRO A 15 -17.72 -9.05 -16.88
C PRO A 15 -18.60 -10.21 -16.41
N SER A 16 -19.32 -10.85 -17.33
CA SER A 16 -20.17 -12.02 -17.06
C SER A 16 -19.40 -13.23 -16.56
N VAL A 17 -18.11 -13.34 -16.88
CA VAL A 17 -17.25 -14.40 -16.35
C VAL A 17 -16.91 -14.11 -14.90
N LEU A 18 -16.55 -12.87 -14.56
CA LEU A 18 -16.22 -12.48 -13.18
C LEU A 18 -17.42 -12.65 -12.24
N ASN A 19 -18.64 -12.33 -12.70
CA ASN A 19 -19.89 -12.50 -11.94
C ASN A 19 -20.25 -13.97 -11.62
N GLN A 20 -19.58 -14.95 -12.22
CA GLN A 20 -19.81 -16.37 -11.91
C GLN A 20 -19.05 -16.81 -10.66
N TYR A 21 -18.16 -16.00 -10.12
CA TYR A 21 -17.30 -16.36 -8.99
C TYR A 21 -17.66 -15.58 -7.73
N ASP A 22 -17.47 -16.22 -6.58
CA ASP A 22 -17.69 -15.61 -5.27
C ASP A 22 -16.58 -14.61 -4.93
N VAL A 23 -15.35 -14.87 -5.41
CA VAL A 23 -14.16 -14.06 -5.13
C VAL A 23 -13.33 -13.89 -6.39
N VAL A 24 -12.93 -12.65 -6.69
CA VAL A 24 -12.00 -12.32 -7.76
C VAL A 24 -10.74 -11.71 -7.18
N ILE A 25 -9.59 -12.30 -7.48
CA ILE A 25 -8.28 -11.83 -7.05
C ILE A 25 -7.58 -11.20 -8.25
N THR A 26 -7.08 -9.98 -8.09
CA THR A 26 -6.37 -9.24 -9.13
C THR A 26 -5.23 -8.45 -8.52
N SER A 27 -4.34 -7.93 -9.37
CA SER A 27 -3.28 -7.01 -8.95
C SER A 27 -3.66 -5.56 -9.26
N TYR A 28 -3.04 -4.60 -8.56
CA TYR A 28 -3.23 -3.17 -8.88
C TYR A 28 -2.94 -2.82 -10.34
N SER A 29 -1.91 -3.45 -10.94
CA SER A 29 -1.54 -3.18 -12.33
C SER A 29 -2.54 -3.77 -13.32
N THR A 30 -3.13 -4.93 -13.01
CA THR A 30 -4.22 -5.51 -13.79
C THR A 30 -5.49 -4.67 -13.67
N LEU A 31 -5.83 -4.25 -12.44
CA LEU A 31 -7.01 -3.42 -12.16
C LEU A 31 -7.03 -2.16 -13.02
N ILE A 32 -5.91 -1.44 -13.14
CA ILE A 32 -5.82 -0.24 -13.97
C ILE A 32 -6.15 -0.55 -15.43
N ARG A 33 -5.61 -1.65 -15.97
CA ARG A 33 -5.83 -2.04 -17.38
C ARG A 33 -7.26 -2.50 -17.64
N ASP A 34 -7.88 -3.14 -16.65
CA ASP A 34 -9.19 -3.77 -16.75
C ASP A 34 -10.29 -2.99 -16.05
N MET A 35 -10.05 -1.74 -15.68
CA MET A 35 -11.07 -0.87 -15.10
C MET A 35 -12.37 -0.84 -15.90
N PRO A 36 -12.36 -0.83 -17.26
CA PRO A 36 -13.59 -0.84 -18.04
C PRO A 36 -14.51 -2.04 -17.76
N ILE A 37 -13.95 -3.22 -17.45
CA ILE A 37 -14.76 -4.41 -17.13
C ILE A 37 -15.09 -4.48 -15.63
N ILE A 38 -14.18 -4.05 -14.77
CA ILE A 38 -14.35 -4.09 -13.31
C ILE A 38 -15.43 -3.10 -12.87
N SER A 39 -15.52 -1.92 -13.50
CA SER A 39 -16.53 -0.89 -13.19
C SER A 39 -17.94 -1.19 -13.70
N MET A 40 -18.10 -2.23 -14.54
CA MET A 40 -19.41 -2.75 -14.96
C MET A 40 -20.06 -3.61 -13.88
N ILE A 41 -19.29 -4.06 -12.89
CA ILE A 41 -19.75 -4.91 -11.79
C ILE A 41 -19.93 -4.05 -10.55
N SER A 42 -21.00 -4.29 -9.80
CA SER A 42 -21.19 -3.70 -8.47
C SER A 42 -20.74 -4.72 -7.44
N TRP A 43 -19.62 -4.44 -6.78
CA TRP A 43 -19.00 -5.34 -5.82
C TRP A 43 -19.63 -5.18 -4.44
N ASP A 44 -19.87 -6.27 -3.72
CA ASP A 44 -20.31 -6.16 -2.34
C ASP A 44 -19.16 -5.73 -1.43
N ILE A 45 -17.96 -6.30 -1.64
CA ILE A 45 -16.78 -6.02 -0.83
C ILE A 45 -15.56 -5.88 -1.74
N VAL A 46 -14.75 -4.84 -1.50
CA VAL A 46 -13.42 -4.69 -2.08
C VAL A 46 -12.40 -4.64 -0.96
N VAL A 47 -11.42 -5.53 -1.01
CA VAL A 47 -10.32 -5.57 -0.05
C VAL A 47 -9.03 -5.20 -0.76
N LEU A 48 -8.31 -4.22 -0.21
CA LEU A 48 -6.97 -3.87 -0.64
C LEU A 48 -5.97 -4.45 0.34
N ASP A 49 -5.06 -5.27 -0.16
CA ASP A 49 -3.89 -5.70 0.60
C ASP A 49 -2.73 -4.74 0.34
N GLU A 50 -1.90 -4.53 1.36
CA GLU A 50 -0.83 -3.53 1.35
C GLU A 50 -1.30 -2.14 0.90
N ALA A 51 -2.35 -1.63 1.56
CA ALA A 51 -3.03 -0.38 1.21
C ALA A 51 -2.13 0.88 1.18
N GLN A 52 -0.90 0.82 1.71
CA GLN A 52 0.12 1.86 1.44
C GLN A 52 0.43 2.01 -0.07
N ALA A 53 0.06 1.03 -0.89
CA ALA A 53 0.05 1.13 -2.34
C ALA A 53 -0.89 2.23 -2.87
N ILE A 54 -1.82 2.78 -2.09
CA ILE A 54 -2.71 3.87 -2.55
C ILE A 54 -2.52 5.16 -1.75
N LYS A 55 -1.37 5.30 -1.06
CA LYS A 55 -1.07 6.46 -0.21
C LYS A 55 -1.06 7.80 -0.96
N THR A 56 -0.78 7.78 -2.25
CA THR A 56 -0.71 9.00 -3.08
C THR A 56 -1.99 9.15 -3.91
N PRO A 57 -2.85 10.15 -3.61
CA PRO A 57 -4.15 10.34 -4.25
C PRO A 57 -4.11 10.44 -5.78
N GLU A 58 -3.08 11.07 -6.33
CA GLU A 58 -2.98 11.42 -7.74
C GLU A 58 -2.56 10.25 -8.63
N THR A 59 -2.09 9.15 -8.02
CA THR A 59 -1.61 8.00 -8.78
C THR A 59 -2.77 7.25 -9.43
N GLU A 60 -2.54 6.76 -10.65
CA GLU A 60 -3.54 6.01 -11.43
C GLU A 60 -4.11 4.81 -10.65
N ARG A 61 -3.27 4.12 -9.88
CA ARG A 61 -3.71 3.03 -8.99
C ARG A 61 -4.73 3.49 -7.94
N THR A 62 -4.54 4.67 -7.34
CA THR A 62 -5.44 5.21 -6.31
C THR A 62 -6.77 5.62 -6.93
N LYS A 63 -6.73 6.32 -8.06
CA LYS A 63 -7.94 6.68 -8.81
C LYS A 63 -8.72 5.43 -9.22
N ALA A 64 -8.02 4.44 -9.78
CA ALA A 64 -8.61 3.18 -10.21
C ALA A 64 -9.33 2.45 -9.06
N VAL A 65 -8.69 2.26 -7.91
CA VAL A 65 -9.38 1.56 -6.80
C VAL A 65 -10.58 2.33 -6.26
N LYS A 66 -10.52 3.67 -6.26
CA LYS A 66 -11.61 4.51 -5.75
C LYS A 66 -12.80 4.51 -6.69
N GLU A 67 -12.58 4.35 -8.01
CA GLU A 67 -13.62 4.23 -9.05
C GLU A 67 -14.43 2.92 -8.97
N ILE A 68 -13.91 1.88 -8.30
CA ILE A 68 -14.62 0.60 -8.17
C ILE A 68 -15.93 0.81 -7.42
N LYS A 69 -17.05 0.48 -8.09
CA LYS A 69 -18.39 0.45 -7.49
C LYS A 69 -18.45 -0.63 -6.43
N ARG A 70 -18.57 -0.25 -5.17
CA ARG A 70 -18.54 -1.16 -4.03
C ARG A 70 -19.51 -0.75 -2.91
N ARG A 71 -20.03 -1.73 -2.17
CA ARG A 71 -20.79 -1.46 -0.94
C ARG A 71 -19.89 -1.29 0.28
N ILE A 72 -18.86 -2.12 0.40
CA ILE A 72 -17.93 -2.15 1.53
C ILE A 72 -16.50 -2.11 0.99
N SER A 73 -15.64 -1.33 1.64
CA SER A 73 -14.19 -1.29 1.39
C SER A 73 -13.42 -1.64 2.65
N ILE A 74 -12.37 -2.44 2.49
CA ILE A 74 -11.45 -2.78 3.56
C ILE A 74 -10.03 -2.51 3.06
N ALA A 75 -9.28 -1.70 3.79
CA ALA A 75 -7.86 -1.46 3.55
C ALA A 75 -7.05 -2.22 4.60
N VAL A 76 -6.22 -3.16 4.16
CA VAL A 76 -5.30 -3.94 5.00
C VAL A 76 -3.89 -3.46 4.73
N THR A 77 -3.14 -3.17 5.79
CA THR A 77 -1.75 -2.72 5.68
C THR A 77 -1.00 -3.05 6.96
N GLY A 78 0.23 -3.56 6.82
CA GLY A 78 1.13 -3.77 7.94
C GLY A 78 1.77 -2.48 8.46
N THR A 79 1.79 -1.43 7.62
CA THR A 79 2.50 -0.17 7.86
C THR A 79 1.60 0.99 7.42
N PRO A 80 0.65 1.41 8.28
CA PRO A 80 -0.46 2.24 7.81
C PRO A 80 -0.03 3.59 7.24
N VAL A 81 1.02 4.23 7.78
CA VAL A 81 1.48 5.53 7.30
C VAL A 81 2.92 5.77 7.75
N GLU A 82 3.84 6.06 6.82
CA GLU A 82 5.24 6.32 7.19
C GLU A 82 5.60 7.81 7.23
N ASN A 83 4.90 8.72 6.53
CA ASN A 83 5.46 10.07 6.31
C ASN A 83 4.50 11.27 6.31
N ARG A 84 3.19 11.17 6.01
CA ARG A 84 2.29 12.34 5.88
C ARG A 84 0.84 12.03 6.28
N LEU A 85 0.12 12.98 6.87
CA LEU A 85 -1.33 12.83 7.17
C LEU A 85 -2.16 12.68 5.90
N THR A 86 -1.71 13.25 4.78
CA THR A 86 -2.32 13.09 3.46
C THR A 86 -2.33 11.64 2.97
N ASP A 87 -1.32 10.85 3.36
CA ASP A 87 -1.25 9.43 3.02
C ASP A 87 -2.37 8.65 3.72
N LEU A 88 -2.61 8.98 5.00
CA LEU A 88 -3.73 8.45 5.77
C LEU A 88 -5.06 8.87 5.13
N TRP A 89 -5.22 10.15 4.81
CA TRP A 89 -6.41 10.66 4.13
C TRP A 89 -6.72 9.85 2.86
N SER A 90 -5.71 9.55 2.04
CA SER A 90 -5.91 8.79 0.81
C SER A 90 -6.47 7.39 1.05
N ILE A 91 -5.96 6.69 2.06
CA ILE A 91 -6.41 5.35 2.45
C ILE A 91 -7.81 5.42 3.07
N MET A 92 -8.05 6.42 3.92
CA MET A 92 -9.34 6.64 4.58
C MET A 92 -10.44 6.95 3.59
N ASP A 93 -10.17 7.77 2.58
CA ASP A 93 -11.10 8.08 1.49
C ASP A 93 -11.45 6.83 0.65
N PHE A 94 -10.54 5.86 0.53
CA PHE A 94 -10.90 4.56 -0.03
C PHE A 94 -11.77 3.74 0.94
N ALA A 95 -11.40 3.66 2.21
CA ALA A 95 -12.08 2.82 3.19
C ALA A 95 -13.52 3.30 3.46
N ILE A 96 -13.67 4.60 3.75
CA ILE A 96 -14.92 5.29 4.05
C ILE A 96 -14.88 6.64 3.30
N PRO A 97 -15.43 6.69 2.08
CA PRO A 97 -15.53 7.92 1.31
C PRO A 97 -16.17 9.06 2.13
N ASP A 98 -15.72 10.29 1.89
CA ASP A 98 -16.22 11.54 2.50
C ASP A 98 -16.01 11.69 4.03
N LEU A 99 -15.44 10.70 4.73
CA LEU A 99 -15.24 10.77 6.20
C LEU A 99 -14.39 11.96 6.64
N LEU A 100 -13.36 12.30 5.87
CA LEU A 100 -12.41 13.37 6.17
C LEU A 100 -12.59 14.60 5.25
N GLY A 101 -13.69 14.64 4.49
CA GLY A 101 -13.98 15.70 3.53
C GLY A 101 -13.04 15.73 2.32
N GLU A 102 -13.11 16.83 1.58
CA GLU A 102 -12.26 17.05 0.42
C GLU A 102 -10.79 17.18 0.86
N ARG A 103 -9.86 16.77 0.00
CA ARG A 103 -8.43 16.85 0.27
C ARG A 103 -7.97 18.27 0.62
N SER A 104 -8.44 19.27 -0.11
CA SER A 104 -8.02 20.66 0.07
C SER A 104 -8.40 21.19 1.46
N GLU A 105 -9.62 20.86 1.90
CA GLU A 105 -10.10 21.12 3.25
C GLU A 105 -9.29 20.35 4.28
N PHE A 106 -9.08 19.06 4.09
CA PHE A 106 -8.27 18.23 4.99
C PHE A 106 -6.86 18.79 5.19
N GLU A 107 -6.16 19.16 4.12
CA GLU A 107 -4.82 19.75 4.18
C GLU A 107 -4.82 21.12 4.89
N SER A 108 -5.93 21.87 4.84
CA SER A 108 -6.08 23.14 5.55
C SER A 108 -6.38 22.99 7.05
N TYR A 109 -7.11 21.93 7.43
CA TYR A 109 -7.49 21.67 8.83
C TYR A 109 -6.43 20.87 9.59
N PHE A 110 -5.68 20.01 8.90
CA PHE A 110 -4.69 19.11 9.51
C PHE A 110 -3.31 19.38 8.93
N GLU A 111 -2.53 20.19 9.64
CA GLU A 111 -1.11 20.38 9.32
C GLU A 111 -0.35 19.05 9.47
N ASN A 112 0.68 18.84 8.63
CA ASN A 112 1.52 17.65 8.68
C ASN A 112 2.52 17.70 9.84
N ASP A 113 2.01 17.83 11.06
CA ASP A 113 2.77 17.95 12.30
C ASP A 113 2.14 17.13 13.43
N VAL A 114 2.72 17.22 14.63
CA VAL A 114 2.22 16.49 15.80
C VAL A 114 0.85 17.01 16.24
N GLY A 115 0.59 18.31 16.10
CA GLY A 115 -0.69 18.92 16.45
C GLY A 115 -1.82 18.38 15.57
N GLY A 116 -1.67 18.46 14.26
CA GLY A 116 -2.63 17.93 13.29
C GLY A 116 -2.89 16.44 13.49
N ALA A 117 -1.86 15.65 13.79
CA ALA A 117 -2.01 14.22 14.10
C ALA A 117 -2.87 13.98 15.35
N GLN A 118 -2.69 14.77 16.41
CA GLN A 118 -3.49 14.67 17.65
C GLN A 118 -4.96 15.04 17.43
N PHE A 119 -5.24 16.02 16.55
CA PHE A 119 -6.62 16.36 16.19
C PHE A 119 -7.27 15.32 15.29
N LEU A 120 -6.50 14.65 14.43
CA LEU A 120 -7.00 13.63 13.51
C LEU A 120 -7.27 12.28 14.19
N GLU A 121 -6.45 11.89 15.17
CA GLU A 121 -6.52 10.58 15.81
C GLU A 121 -7.93 10.20 16.30
N PRO A 122 -8.69 11.06 17.01
CA PRO A 122 -10.03 10.72 17.49
C PRO A 122 -11.04 10.44 16.36
N LEU A 123 -10.85 11.04 15.18
CA LEU A 123 -11.74 10.88 14.03
C LEU A 123 -11.52 9.53 13.33
N VAL A 124 -10.25 9.12 13.20
CA VAL A 124 -9.89 7.90 12.45
C VAL A 124 -9.83 6.66 13.34
N ARG A 125 -9.62 6.81 14.64
CA ARG A 125 -9.48 5.68 15.58
C ARG A 125 -10.67 4.71 15.61
N PRO A 126 -11.95 5.15 15.54
CA PRO A 126 -13.09 4.24 15.57
C PRO A 126 -13.16 3.30 14.37
N VAL A 127 -12.51 3.65 13.27
CA VAL A 127 -12.58 2.93 12.00
C VAL A 127 -11.28 2.17 11.67
N ILE A 128 -10.23 2.34 12.49
CA ILE A 128 -8.96 1.64 12.36
C ILE A 128 -8.88 0.52 13.40
N LEU A 129 -8.77 -0.72 12.93
CA LEU A 129 -8.42 -1.86 13.77
C LEU A 129 -6.92 -2.12 13.68
N ARG A 130 -6.18 -1.81 14.76
CA ARG A 130 -4.75 -2.08 14.87
C ARG A 130 -4.47 -3.07 16.01
N ARG A 131 -3.84 -4.19 15.69
CA ARG A 131 -3.29 -5.15 16.66
C ARG A 131 -1.77 -5.05 16.66
N ARG A 132 -1.15 -4.93 17.83
CA ARG A 132 0.30 -4.90 17.95
C ARG A 132 0.85 -6.31 18.10
N ILE A 133 2.06 -6.56 17.61
CA ILE A 133 2.71 -7.89 17.69
C ILE A 133 2.79 -8.36 19.14
N ASN A 134 3.09 -7.48 20.10
CA ASN A 134 3.12 -7.82 21.53
C ASN A 134 1.75 -8.26 22.10
N GLU A 135 0.64 -7.88 21.47
CA GLU A 135 -0.72 -8.30 21.87
C GLU A 135 -1.05 -9.71 21.36
N VAL A 136 -0.38 -10.17 20.29
CA VAL A 136 -0.56 -11.51 19.68
C VAL A 136 0.67 -12.42 19.85
N ALA A 137 1.75 -11.93 20.46
CA ALA A 137 3.06 -12.60 20.54
C ALA A 137 3.03 -13.98 21.21
N LYS A 138 2.00 -14.26 22.03
CA LYS A 138 1.83 -15.58 22.66
C LYS A 138 1.46 -16.69 21.66
N ASP A 139 0.90 -16.32 20.51
CA ASP A 139 0.45 -17.25 19.48
C ASP A 139 1.40 -17.29 18.27
N LEU A 140 2.38 -16.38 18.20
CA LEU A 140 3.36 -16.35 17.11
C LEU A 140 4.58 -17.22 17.45
N PRO A 141 5.09 -18.01 16.49
CA PRO A 141 6.40 -18.64 16.65
C PRO A 141 7.47 -17.56 16.81
N GLU A 142 8.59 -17.91 17.46
CA GLU A 142 9.72 -16.99 17.59
C GLU A 142 10.19 -16.53 16.20
N ARG A 143 10.57 -15.24 16.11
CA ARG A 143 11.12 -14.68 14.88
C ARG A 143 12.40 -15.45 14.51
N ILE A 144 12.42 -16.03 13.31
CA ILE A 144 13.59 -16.71 12.77
C ILE A 144 14.28 -15.76 11.78
N ASP A 145 15.43 -15.22 12.14
CA ASP A 145 16.31 -14.50 11.21
C ASP A 145 17.30 -15.48 10.60
N ILE A 146 17.24 -15.67 9.28
CA ILE A 146 18.14 -16.57 8.55
C ILE A 146 19.17 -15.71 7.79
N PRO A 147 20.40 -15.56 8.28
CA PRO A 147 21.43 -14.82 7.57
C PRO A 147 21.86 -15.59 6.32
N GLN A 148 21.59 -15.04 5.14
CA GLN A 148 22.05 -15.60 3.87
C GLN A 148 23.31 -14.85 3.41
N ALA A 149 24.46 -15.52 3.47
CA ALA A 149 25.68 -14.99 2.90
C ALA A 149 25.59 -15.03 1.36
N ILE A 150 25.61 -13.86 0.72
CA ILE A 150 25.65 -13.74 -0.74
C ILE A 150 27.12 -13.58 -1.15
N LEU A 151 27.61 -14.47 -2.00
CA LEU A 151 28.94 -14.33 -2.61
C LEU A 151 28.89 -13.29 -3.72
N MET A 152 29.72 -12.26 -3.61
CA MET A 152 29.83 -11.24 -4.64
C MET A 152 30.61 -11.81 -5.84
N PRO A 153 30.07 -11.74 -7.08
CA PRO A 153 30.84 -12.05 -8.28
C PRO A 153 32.12 -11.23 -8.35
N LEU A 154 33.21 -11.82 -8.87
CA LEU A 154 34.54 -11.19 -8.94
C LEU A 154 34.53 -9.82 -9.63
N THR A 155 33.66 -9.62 -10.62
CA THR A 155 33.48 -8.34 -11.33
C THR A 155 32.93 -7.27 -10.40
N LEU A 156 31.85 -7.56 -9.67
CA LEU A 156 31.24 -6.66 -8.70
C LEU A 156 32.16 -6.39 -7.51
N ALA A 157 32.93 -7.38 -7.07
CA ALA A 157 33.89 -7.21 -5.98
C ALA A 157 35.00 -6.20 -6.35
N LYS A 158 35.51 -6.28 -7.59
CA LYS A 158 36.50 -5.31 -8.10
C LYS A 158 35.91 -3.91 -8.24
N GLU A 159 34.68 -3.81 -8.73
CA GLU A 159 34.00 -2.51 -8.89
C GLU A 159 33.69 -1.85 -7.53
N TYR A 160 33.22 -2.65 -6.57
CA TYR A 160 33.03 -2.21 -5.19
C TYR A 160 34.34 -1.70 -4.58
N GLU A 161 35.44 -2.43 -4.75
CA GLU A 161 36.74 -2.00 -4.21
C GLU A 161 37.23 -0.71 -4.89
N ASN A 162 37.05 -0.57 -6.19
CA ASN A 162 37.38 0.66 -6.91
C ASN A 162 36.60 1.87 -6.40
N ILE A 163 35.29 1.72 -6.15
CA ILE A 163 34.45 2.78 -5.59
C ILE A 163 34.89 3.08 -4.15
N ARG A 164 35.10 2.06 -3.33
CA ARG A 164 35.56 2.21 -1.94
C ARG A 164 36.88 3.00 -1.86
N GLN A 165 37.86 2.66 -2.69
CA GLN A 165 39.15 3.37 -2.74
C GLN A 165 38.99 4.82 -3.20
N LYS A 166 38.20 5.08 -4.25
CA LYS A 166 37.89 6.45 -4.71
C LYS A 166 37.18 7.28 -3.63
N THR A 167 36.24 6.68 -2.92
CA THR A 167 35.50 7.36 -1.84
C THR A 167 36.39 7.66 -0.66
N ILE A 168 37.27 6.73 -0.26
CA ILE A 168 38.27 6.98 0.80
C ILE A 168 39.16 8.16 0.42
N VAL A 169 39.69 8.19 -0.81
CA VAL A 169 40.55 9.29 -1.27
C VAL A 169 39.80 10.62 -1.32
N ASN A 170 38.55 10.65 -1.77
CA ASN A 170 37.76 11.88 -1.85
C ASN A 170 37.31 12.42 -0.48
N TYR A 171 37.01 11.56 0.50
CA TYR A 171 36.53 11.99 1.83
C TYR A 171 37.64 12.18 2.87
N MET A 172 38.88 11.74 2.60
CA MET A 172 40.03 12.00 3.48
C MET A 172 40.54 13.46 3.38
N VAL A 173 40.07 14.24 2.41
CA VAL A 173 40.43 15.66 2.22
C VAL A 173 39.62 16.62 3.12
N CYS A 174 38.55 16.17 3.78
CA CYS A 174 37.70 17.02 4.63
C CYS A 174 38.02 16.97 6.14
N THR A 175 39.15 16.38 6.54
CA THR A 175 39.64 16.37 7.93
C THR A 175 41.01 17.03 8.06
N SER A 176 41.10 18.30 7.65
CA SER A 176 42.22 19.21 7.95
C SER A 176 41.71 20.62 8.16
#